data_AF-A0A930AYL3-F1
#
_entry.id   AF-A0A930AYL3-F1
#
_cell.length_a   1.000
_cell.length_b   1.000
_cell.length_c   1.000
_cell.angle_alpha   90.00
_cell.angle_beta   90.00
_cell.angle_gamma   90.00
#
_symmetry.space_group_name_H-M   'P 1'
#
loop_
_entity.id
_entity.type
_entity.pdbx_description
1 polymer ?
#
loop_
_entity_poly.entity_id
_entity_poly.type
_entity_poly.pdbx_seq_one_letter_code
_entity_poly.pdbx_strand_id
1 'polypeptide(L)'
;MKHNLFILLFIGLLSCSNRKNNEQRIQKTPPQESFIQPKNTDEQQEVLTMKPYKTLEDDILMLKNVAFCKCLGQEHARIKKQNPHTYTWIPDGTLGGYVQCSNLDLEWIVANPTLDRLVSQWLDKPYYNMYQRNAPQKAYPTYMKCLDFYNSEGLKEYLDSVRKELKERYADNQQYIAPDTKTAPATYYKEPLLQKKHKTVEDKWLLLKNIAFCDCMEYEAEQISQQAPDQYHLAFDNSIAAYSSALDSSLTKEIPALTRLVEKWHQKPYEARPSEEDTAKKYLIIMKCIDFYNSKTLEKHIDSLKQLMINN
;
A
#
# COMPACT_ATOMS: atom_id res chain seq x y z
N MET A 1 4.01 -39.19 -52.25
CA MET A 1 2.65 -38.88 -52.73
C MET A 1 2.20 -37.64 -51.92
N LYS A 2 1.77 -36.49 -52.46
CA LYS A 2 0.88 -36.15 -53.62
C LYS A 2 -0.53 -36.73 -53.45
N HIS A 3 -1.65 -36.00 -53.58
CA HIS A 3 -2.03 -34.56 -53.53
C HIS A 3 -3.48 -34.52 -52.92
N ASN A 4 -4.23 -33.44 -52.64
CA ASN A 4 -4.26 -31.99 -52.94
C ASN A 4 -4.55 -31.24 -51.59
N LEU A 5 -4.58 -29.91 -51.39
CA LEU A 5 -4.75 -28.66 -52.20
C LEU A 5 -6.19 -28.31 -52.67
N PHE A 6 -6.79 -27.26 -52.09
CA PHE A 6 -7.77 -26.39 -52.77
C PHE A 6 -7.73 -24.95 -52.19
N ILE A 7 -7.91 -23.94 -53.05
CA ILE A 7 -7.82 -22.50 -52.75
C ILE A 7 -8.93 -21.77 -53.53
N LEU A 8 -9.50 -20.70 -52.96
CA LEU A 8 -10.16 -19.50 -53.56
C LEU A 8 -10.92 -18.79 -52.42
N LEU A 9 -10.72 -17.54 -51.98
CA LEU A 9 -10.09 -16.31 -52.52
C LEU A 9 -10.93 -15.56 -53.57
N PHE A 10 -11.47 -14.38 -53.21
CA PHE A 10 -11.85 -13.16 -53.98
C PHE A 10 -12.74 -12.32 -53.01
N ILE A 11 -12.31 -11.20 -52.40
CA ILE A 11 -12.05 -9.84 -52.94
C ILE A 11 -13.33 -9.08 -53.32
N GLY A 12 -13.52 -7.90 -52.73
CA GLY A 12 -14.59 -6.94 -53.03
C GLY A 12 -14.38 -5.58 -52.34
N LEU A 13 -13.63 -4.69 -53.00
CA LEU A 13 -13.41 -3.28 -52.59
C LEU A 13 -14.37 -2.33 -53.35
N LEU A 14 -14.25 -1.02 -53.06
CA LEU A 14 -14.95 0.14 -53.66
C LEU A 14 -16.29 0.50 -52.96
N SER A 15 -16.68 1.77 -52.77
CA SER A 15 -16.02 3.03 -53.17
C SER A 15 -16.38 4.22 -52.26
N CYS A 16 -15.71 5.37 -52.48
CA CYS A 16 -15.74 6.56 -51.61
C CYS A 16 -16.75 7.67 -52.05
N SER A 17 -16.67 8.84 -51.37
CA SER A 17 -17.22 10.17 -51.75
C SER A 17 -18.70 10.47 -51.36
N ASN A 18 -19.14 11.72 -51.12
CA ASN A 18 -18.43 13.02 -51.22
C ASN A 18 -19.00 14.16 -50.32
N ARG A 19 -18.10 14.89 -49.65
CA ARG A 19 -18.06 16.34 -49.28
C ARG A 19 -19.27 17.27 -49.53
N LYS A 20 -19.71 18.05 -48.51
CA LYS A 20 -19.98 19.53 -48.57
C LYS A 20 -20.36 20.17 -47.20
N ASN A 21 -20.27 21.51 -47.13
CA ASN A 21 -20.56 22.36 -45.95
C ASN A 21 -21.88 23.14 -46.14
N ASN A 22 -22.57 23.56 -45.05
CA ASN A 22 -22.63 24.98 -44.60
C ASN A 22 -23.58 25.25 -43.41
N GLU A 23 -23.17 26.24 -42.60
CA GLU A 23 -23.94 27.30 -41.90
C GLU A 23 -25.15 27.01 -40.96
N GLN A 24 -24.92 27.37 -39.70
CA GLN A 24 -25.81 28.03 -38.73
C GLN A 24 -27.33 27.79 -38.76
N ARG A 25 -27.85 27.27 -37.63
CA ARG A 25 -29.06 27.82 -37.01
C ARG A 25 -28.91 27.86 -35.48
N ILE A 26 -28.91 29.06 -34.91
CA ILE A 26 -28.86 29.25 -33.46
C ILE A 26 -30.24 28.95 -32.87
N GLN A 27 -30.32 27.94 -31.99
CA GLN A 27 -31.40 27.82 -31.02
C GLN A 27 -30.80 27.98 -29.61
N LYS A 28 -31.39 28.88 -28.82
CA LYS A 28 -31.00 29.09 -27.42
C LYS A 28 -31.79 28.13 -26.54
N THR A 29 -31.14 27.09 -26.05
CA THR A 29 -31.63 26.31 -24.91
C THR A 29 -31.41 27.11 -23.62
N PRO A 30 -32.29 27.05 -22.60
CA PRO A 30 -32.02 27.64 -21.28
C PRO A 30 -30.73 27.06 -20.67
N PRO A 31 -30.10 27.75 -19.70
CA PRO A 31 -28.93 27.20 -19.03
C PRO A 31 -29.31 25.88 -18.34
N GLN A 32 -28.70 24.78 -18.77
CA GLN A 32 -28.62 23.60 -17.91
C GLN A 32 -27.76 23.98 -16.71
N GLU A 33 -28.35 23.96 -15.53
CA GLU A 33 -27.58 23.85 -14.29
C GLU A 33 -26.86 22.51 -14.33
N SER A 34 -25.61 22.54 -14.79
CA SER A 34 -24.70 21.42 -14.61
C SER A 34 -24.53 21.24 -13.11
N PHE A 35 -25.23 20.25 -12.54
CA PHE A 35 -24.98 19.76 -11.19
C PHE A 35 -23.60 19.09 -11.18
N ILE A 36 -22.57 19.93 -11.14
CA ILE A 36 -21.24 19.56 -10.72
C ILE A 36 -21.40 19.21 -9.25
N GLN A 37 -21.59 17.91 -8.96
CA GLN A 37 -21.24 17.41 -7.65
C GLN A 37 -19.82 17.87 -7.37
N PRO A 38 -19.55 18.54 -6.22
CA PRO A 38 -18.18 18.83 -5.83
C PRO A 38 -17.44 17.50 -5.77
N LYS A 39 -16.52 17.28 -6.73
CA LYS A 39 -15.60 16.15 -6.65
C LYS A 39 -14.76 16.41 -5.41
N ASN A 40 -14.87 15.57 -4.39
CA ASN A 40 -14.14 15.76 -3.12
C ASN A 40 -12.63 15.66 -3.39
N THR A 41 -12.00 16.79 -3.68
CA THR A 41 -10.59 16.89 -4.10
C THR A 41 -9.68 16.27 -3.05
N ASP A 42 -9.98 16.51 -1.78
CA ASP A 42 -9.32 15.99 -0.59
C ASP A 42 -9.21 14.45 -0.61
N GLU A 43 -10.26 13.73 -1.02
CA GLU A 43 -10.28 12.26 -1.06
C GLU A 43 -9.36 11.68 -2.14
N GLN A 44 -9.07 12.45 -3.20
CA GLN A 44 -8.11 12.06 -4.24
C GLN A 44 -6.66 12.40 -3.88
N GLN A 45 -6.44 13.35 -2.95
CA GLN A 45 -5.11 13.78 -2.50
C GLN A 45 -4.57 12.99 -1.30
N GLU A 46 -5.33 12.03 -0.76
CA GLU A 46 -4.87 11.15 0.32
C GLU A 46 -3.69 10.25 -0.07
N VAL A 47 -3.57 9.91 -1.35
CA VAL A 47 -2.54 9.00 -1.88
C VAL A 47 -1.22 9.76 -2.03
N LEU A 48 -0.15 9.26 -1.44
CA LEU A 48 1.15 9.95 -1.33
C LEU A 48 1.81 10.20 -2.69
N THR A 49 1.52 9.33 -3.66
CA THR A 49 2.00 9.43 -5.05
C THR A 49 1.18 10.38 -5.92
N MET A 50 -0.02 10.77 -5.49
CA MET A 50 -0.92 11.68 -6.23
C MET A 50 -0.83 13.14 -5.78
N LYS A 51 0.01 13.45 -4.78
CA LYS A 51 0.20 14.82 -4.29
C LYS A 51 0.99 15.66 -5.32
N PRO A 52 0.49 16.86 -5.72
CA PRO A 52 1.18 17.70 -6.70
C PRO A 52 2.42 18.42 -6.15
N TYR A 53 2.53 18.52 -4.83
CA TYR A 53 3.68 19.06 -4.10
C TYR A 53 3.98 18.11 -2.93
N LYS A 54 5.26 17.81 -2.71
CA LYS A 54 5.73 17.02 -1.57
C LYS A 54 6.48 17.91 -0.59
N THR A 55 6.34 17.62 0.70
CA THR A 55 7.07 18.23 1.81
C THR A 55 8.19 17.30 2.29
N LEU A 56 9.09 17.77 3.16
CA LEU A 56 10.05 16.88 3.83
C LEU A 56 9.34 15.72 4.58
N GLU A 57 8.19 15.96 5.22
CA GLU A 57 7.47 14.89 5.91
C GLU A 57 6.80 13.89 4.93
N ASP A 58 6.49 14.28 3.69
CA ASP A 58 6.06 13.35 2.65
C ASP A 58 7.21 12.43 2.19
N ASP A 59 8.42 12.97 2.07
CA ASP A 59 9.62 12.18 1.76
C ASP A 59 10.04 11.28 2.94
N ILE A 60 9.93 11.74 4.20
CA ILE A 60 10.12 10.90 5.40
C ILE A 60 9.06 9.80 5.50
N LEU A 61 7.79 10.09 5.20
CA LEU A 61 6.72 9.08 5.15
C LEU A 61 6.98 8.06 4.03
N MET A 62 7.43 8.50 2.86
CA MET A 62 7.81 7.60 1.77
C MET A 62 8.99 6.70 2.16
N LEU A 63 10.01 7.22 2.84
CA LEU A 63 11.11 6.39 3.34
C LEU A 63 10.67 5.42 4.45
N LYS A 64 9.67 5.78 5.26
CA LYS A 64 9.00 4.87 6.20
C LYS A 64 8.27 3.74 5.46
N ASN A 65 7.59 4.04 4.35
CA ASN A 65 6.95 3.05 3.50
C ASN A 65 7.99 2.15 2.78
N VAL A 66 9.11 2.71 2.31
CA VAL A 66 10.25 1.95 1.75
C VAL A 66 10.86 1.00 2.77
N ALA A 67 11.01 1.43 4.03
CA ALA A 67 11.47 0.58 5.13
C ALA A 67 10.55 -0.64 5.35
N PHE A 68 9.23 -0.44 5.24
CA PHE A 68 8.25 -1.54 5.26
C PHE A 68 8.37 -2.47 4.04
N CYS A 69 8.54 -1.91 2.84
CA CYS A 69 8.74 -2.69 1.61
C CYS A 69 10.01 -3.55 1.68
N LYS A 70 11.12 -2.99 2.17
CA LYS A 70 12.38 -3.72 2.42
C LYS A 70 12.19 -4.82 3.48
N CYS A 71 11.41 -4.56 4.54
CA CYS A 71 11.07 -5.57 5.54
C CYS A 71 10.30 -6.77 4.95
N LEU A 72 9.20 -6.53 4.22
CA LEU A 72 8.47 -7.61 3.56
C LEU A 72 9.37 -8.35 2.54
N GLY A 73 10.07 -7.63 1.68
CA GLY A 73 10.94 -8.25 0.66
C GLY A 73 12.03 -9.13 1.25
N GLN A 74 12.71 -8.68 2.31
CA GLN A 74 13.74 -9.48 2.99
C GLN A 74 13.15 -10.70 3.71
N GLU A 75 12.01 -10.58 4.40
CA GLU A 75 11.39 -11.72 5.10
C GLU A 75 10.80 -12.74 4.12
N HIS A 76 10.14 -12.31 3.03
CA HIS A 76 9.69 -13.22 1.97
C HIS A 76 10.87 -13.96 1.31
N ALA A 77 12.02 -13.30 1.11
CA ALA A 77 13.22 -13.98 0.61
C ALA A 77 13.77 -15.01 1.61
N ARG A 78 13.75 -14.71 2.92
CA ARG A 78 14.10 -15.65 4.01
C ARG A 78 13.16 -16.87 4.02
N ILE A 79 11.84 -16.65 3.97
CA ILE A 79 10.81 -17.69 3.97
C ILE A 79 10.92 -18.58 2.73
N LYS A 80 11.06 -17.99 1.53
CA LYS A 80 11.22 -18.73 0.26
C LYS A 80 12.48 -19.58 0.24
N LYS A 81 13.60 -19.09 0.80
CA LYS A 81 14.84 -19.87 0.95
C LYS A 81 14.68 -21.07 1.89
N GLN A 82 13.82 -20.97 2.90
CA GLN A 82 13.53 -22.06 3.84
C GLN A 82 12.44 -23.03 3.36
N ASN A 83 11.51 -22.59 2.51
CA ASN A 83 10.35 -23.37 2.07
C ASN A 83 10.02 -23.03 0.59
N PRO A 84 10.81 -23.51 -0.40
CA PRO A 84 10.79 -23.01 -1.77
C PRO A 84 9.53 -23.33 -2.60
N HIS A 85 8.61 -24.13 -2.07
CA HIS A 85 7.39 -24.59 -2.76
C HIS A 85 6.11 -24.27 -1.99
N THR A 86 6.17 -23.43 -0.96
CA THR A 86 5.00 -23.19 -0.07
C THR A 86 4.22 -21.91 -0.42
N TYR A 87 4.84 -20.93 -1.08
CA TYR A 87 4.22 -19.62 -1.34
C TYR A 87 4.59 -19.07 -2.71
N THR A 88 3.58 -18.67 -3.49
CA THR A 88 3.76 -17.98 -4.78
C THR A 88 3.52 -16.48 -4.58
N TRP A 89 4.60 -15.72 -4.41
CA TRP A 89 4.54 -14.27 -4.22
C TRP A 89 4.06 -13.55 -5.48
N ILE A 90 3.10 -12.63 -5.33
CA ILE A 90 2.62 -11.76 -6.41
C ILE A 90 3.69 -10.68 -6.70
N PRO A 91 4.13 -10.49 -7.96
CA PRO A 91 5.11 -9.46 -8.31
C PRO A 91 4.65 -8.02 -8.01
N ASP A 92 5.14 -7.48 -6.91
CA ASP A 92 4.87 -6.10 -6.47
C ASP A 92 6.03 -5.15 -6.86
N GLY A 93 5.68 -4.05 -7.53
CA GLY A 93 6.59 -3.04 -8.05
C GLY A 93 6.73 -1.79 -7.17
N THR A 94 6.22 -1.80 -5.93
CA THR A 94 6.10 -0.61 -5.06
C THR A 94 7.40 0.17 -4.88
N LEU A 95 8.55 -0.50 -4.75
CA LEU A 95 9.85 0.20 -4.65
C LEU A 95 10.16 1.01 -5.93
N GLY A 96 9.83 0.48 -7.11
CA GLY A 96 9.93 1.21 -8.38
C GLY A 96 8.91 2.35 -8.48
N GLY A 97 7.70 2.15 -7.95
CA GLY A 97 6.69 3.22 -7.83
C GLY A 97 7.13 4.37 -6.92
N TYR A 98 7.80 4.08 -5.79
CA TYR A 98 8.38 5.12 -4.95
C TYR A 98 9.54 5.85 -5.62
N VAL A 99 10.41 5.15 -6.37
CA VAL A 99 11.40 5.81 -7.24
C VAL A 99 10.73 6.76 -8.25
N GLN A 100 9.66 6.31 -8.94
CA GLN A 100 8.97 7.11 -9.97
C GLN A 100 8.27 8.38 -9.45
N CYS A 101 8.07 8.53 -8.14
CA CYS A 101 7.40 9.70 -7.56
C CYS A 101 8.24 10.44 -6.50
N SER A 102 9.53 10.13 -6.35
CA SER A 102 10.39 10.73 -5.31
C SER A 102 11.22 11.90 -5.81
N ASN A 103 11.48 12.86 -4.92
CA ASN A 103 12.46 13.94 -5.09
C ASN A 103 13.85 13.55 -4.53
N LEU A 104 14.03 12.33 -4.02
CA LEU A 104 15.24 11.86 -3.35
C LEU A 104 16.19 11.10 -4.29
N ASP A 105 17.50 11.19 -4.03
CA ASP A 105 18.51 10.33 -4.66
C ASP A 105 18.17 8.84 -4.54
N LEU A 106 18.44 8.06 -5.59
CA LEU A 106 18.12 6.62 -5.65
C LEU A 106 18.72 5.77 -4.51
N GLU A 107 19.82 6.23 -3.90
CA GLU A 107 20.42 5.58 -2.73
C GLU A 107 19.46 5.50 -1.53
N TRP A 108 18.57 6.49 -1.36
CA TRP A 108 17.61 6.51 -0.26
C TRP A 108 16.55 5.41 -0.36
N ILE A 109 16.17 5.04 -1.58
CA ILE A 109 15.06 4.11 -1.84
C ILE A 109 15.57 2.71 -2.18
N VAL A 110 16.54 2.62 -3.09
CA VAL A 110 17.03 1.35 -3.64
C VAL A 110 18.16 0.80 -2.78
N ALA A 111 19.23 1.58 -2.63
CA ALA A 111 20.55 1.11 -2.20
C ALA A 111 21.01 1.72 -0.85
N ASN A 112 20.17 1.64 0.18
CA ASN A 112 20.46 2.18 1.51
C ASN A 112 20.99 1.08 2.46
N PRO A 113 22.32 0.90 2.61
CA PRO A 113 22.88 -0.20 3.41
C PRO A 113 22.58 -0.06 4.91
N THR A 114 22.39 1.17 5.41
CA THR A 114 22.02 1.44 6.80
C THR A 114 20.62 0.90 7.10
N LEU A 115 19.65 1.19 6.23
CA LEU A 115 18.28 0.70 6.34
C LEU A 115 18.19 -0.80 6.09
N ASP A 116 18.88 -1.34 5.07
CA ASP A 116 18.88 -2.78 4.81
C ASP A 116 19.48 -3.59 5.97
N ARG A 117 20.51 -3.05 6.64
CA ARG A 117 21.07 -3.62 7.88
C ARG A 117 20.08 -3.53 9.04
N LEU A 118 19.44 -2.38 9.25
CA LEU A 118 18.44 -2.19 10.31
C LEU A 118 17.25 -3.17 10.14
N VAL A 119 16.77 -3.35 8.91
CA VAL A 119 15.76 -4.34 8.55
C VAL A 119 16.24 -5.76 8.86
N SER A 120 17.44 -6.16 8.40
CA SER A 120 17.95 -7.51 8.70
C SER A 120 18.06 -7.75 10.20
N GLN A 121 18.62 -6.79 10.96
CA GLN A 121 18.75 -6.87 12.42
C GLN A 121 17.39 -6.91 13.14
N TRP A 122 16.33 -6.33 12.57
CA TRP A 122 14.97 -6.53 13.06
C TRP A 122 14.45 -7.95 12.75
N LEU A 123 14.65 -8.42 11.52
CA LEU A 123 14.19 -9.73 11.08
C LEU A 123 14.93 -10.91 11.73
N ASP A 124 16.14 -10.69 12.24
CA ASP A 124 16.94 -11.66 13.01
C ASP A 124 16.44 -11.84 14.46
N LYS A 125 15.54 -10.97 14.96
CA LYS A 125 14.95 -11.12 16.29
C LYS A 125 14.00 -12.34 16.32
N PRO A 126 14.02 -13.17 17.39
CA PRO A 126 13.09 -14.28 17.52
C PRO A 126 11.66 -13.76 17.66
N TYR A 127 10.81 -14.08 16.68
CA TYR A 127 9.49 -13.47 16.55
C TYR A 127 8.38 -14.52 16.68
N TYR A 128 7.46 -14.31 17.63
CA TYR A 128 6.17 -14.98 17.79
C TYR A 128 6.10 -16.52 17.61
N ASN A 129 6.89 -17.26 18.39
CA ASN A 129 6.93 -18.72 18.30
C ASN A 129 5.59 -19.46 18.57
N MET A 130 4.62 -18.85 19.27
CA MET A 130 3.38 -19.54 19.66
C MET A 130 2.44 -19.86 18.50
N TYR A 131 2.35 -18.99 17.48
CA TYR A 131 1.57 -19.27 16.27
C TYR A 131 2.29 -20.25 15.32
N GLN A 132 3.61 -20.40 15.44
CA GLN A 132 4.42 -21.30 14.62
C GLN A 132 4.52 -22.74 15.15
N ARG A 133 4.37 -22.95 16.47
CA ARG A 133 4.58 -24.26 17.11
C ARG A 133 3.35 -25.18 17.09
N ASN A 134 2.14 -24.60 17.10
CA ASN A 134 0.91 -25.33 17.41
C ASN A 134 -0.06 -25.45 16.21
N ALA A 135 0.31 -24.92 15.04
CA ALA A 135 -0.52 -24.97 13.83
C ALA A 135 0.00 -26.04 12.84
N PRO A 136 -0.88 -26.85 12.20
CA PRO A 136 -0.47 -27.82 11.17
C PRO A 136 0.17 -27.19 9.93
N GLN A 137 -0.15 -25.93 9.66
CA GLN A 137 0.48 -25.10 8.64
C GLN A 137 1.43 -24.12 9.33
N LYS A 138 2.64 -23.92 8.80
CA LYS A 138 3.57 -22.91 9.32
C LYS A 138 3.02 -21.51 9.05
N ALA A 139 2.55 -20.83 10.09
CA ALA A 139 2.18 -19.42 10.00
C ALA A 139 3.45 -18.54 9.98
N TYR A 140 3.56 -17.69 8.95
CA TYR A 140 4.55 -16.61 8.92
C TYR A 140 3.80 -15.29 9.05
N PRO A 141 3.78 -14.67 10.25
CA PRO A 141 3.08 -13.40 10.46
C PRO A 141 3.96 -12.23 9.98
N THR A 142 4.23 -12.20 8.69
CA THR A 142 5.13 -11.29 7.97
C THR A 142 4.61 -9.85 8.03
N TYR A 143 3.31 -9.66 7.79
CA TYR A 143 2.67 -8.35 7.86
C TYR A 143 2.78 -7.79 9.28
N MET A 144 2.50 -8.60 10.30
CA MET A 144 2.63 -8.21 11.70
C MET A 144 4.09 -7.92 12.10
N LYS A 145 5.05 -8.77 11.68
CA LYS A 145 6.49 -8.57 11.95
C LYS A 145 7.01 -7.26 11.36
N CYS A 146 6.51 -6.85 10.19
CA CYS A 146 6.90 -5.62 9.53
C CYS A 146 6.06 -4.39 9.93
N LEU A 147 4.82 -4.56 10.40
CA LEU A 147 4.03 -3.48 11.02
C LEU A 147 4.60 -3.11 12.40
N ASP A 148 5.08 -4.08 13.19
CA ASP A 148 5.81 -3.78 14.43
C ASP A 148 7.15 -3.07 14.13
N PHE A 149 7.82 -3.39 13.02
CA PHE A 149 8.99 -2.62 12.58
C PHE A 149 8.61 -1.19 12.17
N TYR A 150 7.54 -1.02 11.37
CA TYR A 150 7.03 0.28 10.92
C TYR A 150 6.67 1.21 12.08
N ASN A 151 6.22 0.65 13.20
CA ASN A 151 5.87 1.39 14.42
C ASN A 151 6.96 1.28 15.52
N SER A 152 8.18 0.82 15.19
CA SER A 152 9.28 0.66 16.17
C SER A 152 10.06 1.96 16.45
N GLU A 153 10.57 2.12 17.67
CA GLU A 153 11.49 3.21 18.01
C GLU A 153 12.78 3.18 17.16
N GLY A 154 13.31 2.02 16.83
CA GLY A 154 14.52 1.91 15.99
C GLY A 154 14.33 2.47 14.57
N LEU A 155 13.14 2.33 13.98
CA LEU A 155 12.83 2.99 12.70
C LEU A 155 12.61 4.50 12.86
N LYS A 156 12.04 4.95 14.00
CA LYS A 156 11.93 6.37 14.33
C LYS A 156 13.30 7.04 14.42
N GLU A 157 14.23 6.45 15.17
CA GLU A 157 15.59 6.98 15.36
C GLU A 157 16.34 7.09 14.01
N TYR A 158 16.21 6.09 13.16
CA TYR A 158 16.70 6.15 11.78
C TYR A 158 16.08 7.31 10.99
N LEU A 159 14.74 7.42 10.96
CA LEU A 159 14.06 8.47 10.19
C LEU A 159 14.30 9.88 10.74
N ASP A 160 14.51 10.04 12.04
CA ASP A 160 14.90 11.32 12.63
C ASP A 160 16.32 11.72 12.24
N SER A 161 17.25 10.76 12.17
CA SER A 161 18.60 10.98 11.63
C SER A 161 18.55 11.34 10.14
N VAL A 162 17.71 10.66 9.35
CA VAL A 162 17.52 10.98 7.92
C VAL A 162 16.88 12.36 7.76
N ARG A 163 15.89 12.74 8.57
CA ARG A 163 15.30 14.10 8.52
C ARG A 163 16.37 15.17 8.74
N LYS A 164 17.32 14.93 9.65
CA LYS A 164 18.46 15.83 9.83
C LYS A 164 19.34 15.87 8.56
N GLU A 165 19.75 14.72 8.05
CA GLU A 165 20.63 14.65 6.87
C GLU A 165 19.98 15.28 5.62
N LEU A 166 18.68 15.07 5.40
CA LEU A 166 17.94 15.70 4.29
C LEU A 166 17.90 17.23 4.41
N LYS A 167 17.74 17.78 5.63
CA LYS A 167 17.82 19.24 5.86
C LYS A 167 19.22 19.79 5.63
N GLU A 168 20.27 19.03 5.95
CA GLU A 168 21.67 19.43 5.71
C GLU A 168 22.07 19.28 4.23
N ARG A 169 21.63 18.22 3.55
CA ARG A 169 21.97 17.90 2.15
C ARG A 169 21.24 18.78 1.14
N TYR A 170 19.97 19.11 1.39
CA TYR A 170 19.13 19.92 0.48
C TYR A 170 18.82 21.32 1.05
N ALA A 171 19.78 21.90 1.77
CA ALA A 171 19.66 23.17 2.49
C ALA A 171 19.29 24.38 1.62
N ASP A 172 19.49 24.32 0.30
CA ASP A 172 19.10 25.37 -0.67
C ASP A 172 17.64 25.22 -1.17
N ASN A 173 16.96 24.11 -0.89
CA ASN A 173 15.61 23.83 -1.37
C ASN A 173 14.55 24.17 -0.30
N GLN A 174 13.65 25.11 -0.61
CA GLN A 174 12.57 25.55 0.30
C GLN A 174 11.70 24.42 0.87
N GLN A 175 11.56 23.28 0.18
CA GLN A 175 10.87 22.08 0.69
C GLN A 175 11.46 21.57 2.02
N TYR A 176 12.76 21.74 2.22
CA TYR A 176 13.55 21.22 3.34
C TYR A 176 13.86 22.29 4.40
N ILE A 177 13.81 23.57 4.02
CA ILE A 177 14.02 24.74 4.91
C ILE A 177 12.74 25.10 5.69
N ALA A 178 11.57 24.70 5.20
CA ALA A 178 10.28 25.02 5.82
C ALA A 178 10.23 24.60 7.31
N PRO A 179 9.70 25.45 8.22
CA PRO A 179 9.63 25.12 9.64
C PRO A 179 8.70 23.93 9.88
N ASP A 180 9.11 23.04 10.79
CA ASP A 180 8.41 21.78 11.06
C ASP A 180 6.94 22.03 11.43
N THR A 181 6.03 21.67 10.51
CA THR A 181 4.60 21.67 10.78
C THR A 181 4.32 20.58 11.82
N LYS A 182 3.87 20.99 13.00
CA LYS A 182 3.65 20.08 14.15
C LYS A 182 2.53 19.07 13.89
N THR A 183 2.88 18.00 13.18
CA THR A 183 2.17 16.72 13.28
C THR A 183 2.31 16.20 14.71
N ALA A 184 1.26 15.56 15.23
CA ALA A 184 1.37 14.87 16.51
C ALA A 184 2.39 13.74 16.38
N PRO A 185 3.35 13.58 17.31
CA PRO A 185 4.35 12.52 17.21
C PRO A 185 3.64 11.17 17.22
N ALA A 186 3.80 10.41 16.14
CA ALA A 186 3.26 9.06 16.06
C ALA A 186 3.79 8.21 17.23
N THR A 187 2.93 7.38 17.82
CA THR A 187 3.35 6.50 18.91
C THR A 187 4.27 5.41 18.35
N TYR A 188 5.51 5.38 18.83
CA TYR A 188 6.50 4.36 18.51
C TYR A 188 6.75 3.46 19.71
N TYR A 189 7.20 2.23 19.48
CA TYR A 189 7.27 1.19 20.51
C TYR A 189 8.63 0.48 20.59
N LYS A 190 9.01 0.12 21.82
CA LYS A 190 10.19 -0.71 22.15
C LYS A 190 9.92 -2.20 21.94
N GLU A 191 8.72 -2.63 22.29
CA GLU A 191 8.29 -4.02 22.26
C GLU A 191 7.20 -4.23 21.20
N PRO A 192 7.27 -5.34 20.41
CA PRO A 192 6.23 -5.76 19.48
C PRO A 192 4.82 -5.74 20.10
N LEU A 193 3.83 -5.21 19.37
CA LEU A 193 2.52 -4.82 19.91
C LEU A 193 1.77 -5.97 20.61
N LEU A 194 1.85 -7.18 20.05
CA LEU A 194 1.24 -8.35 20.69
C LEU A 194 2.01 -8.86 21.92
N GLN A 195 3.34 -8.67 22.00
CA GLN A 195 4.16 -9.15 23.13
C GLN A 195 3.87 -8.40 24.44
N LYS A 196 3.33 -7.18 24.35
CA LYS A 196 2.89 -6.39 25.50
C LYS A 196 1.91 -7.18 26.38
N LYS A 197 2.34 -7.51 27.60
CA LYS A 197 1.54 -8.24 28.61
C LYS A 197 0.22 -7.53 28.95
N HIS A 198 0.25 -6.20 28.99
CA HIS A 198 -0.92 -5.36 29.17
C HIS A 198 -0.96 -4.37 28.00
N LYS A 199 -2.10 -4.27 27.32
CA LYS A 199 -2.31 -3.44 26.13
C LYS A 199 -3.14 -2.22 26.53
N THR A 200 -2.70 -1.03 26.14
CA THR A 200 -3.44 0.22 26.43
C THR A 200 -4.65 0.36 25.51
N VAL A 201 -5.40 1.46 25.65
CA VAL A 201 -6.50 1.80 24.73
C VAL A 201 -5.93 2.12 23.34
N GLU A 202 -4.82 2.85 23.29
CA GLU A 202 -4.08 3.21 22.07
C GLU A 202 -3.54 1.98 21.34
N ASP A 203 -3.05 0.98 22.08
CA ASP A 203 -2.62 -0.30 21.52
C ASP A 203 -3.76 -1.03 20.78
N LYS A 204 -4.98 -0.99 21.32
CA LYS A 204 -6.15 -1.59 20.67
C LYS A 204 -6.56 -0.84 19.39
N TRP A 205 -6.47 0.50 19.38
CA TRP A 205 -6.69 1.28 18.17
C TRP A 205 -5.65 1.00 17.10
N LEU A 206 -4.40 0.77 17.49
CA LEU A 206 -3.35 0.33 16.56
C LEU A 206 -3.58 -1.11 16.08
N LEU A 207 -4.08 -2.02 16.91
CA LEU A 207 -4.47 -3.38 16.47
C LEU A 207 -5.54 -3.33 15.38
N LEU A 208 -6.61 -2.53 15.54
CA LEU A 208 -7.62 -2.32 14.49
C LEU A 208 -7.01 -1.70 13.22
N LYS A 209 -6.12 -0.71 13.38
CA LYS A 209 -5.43 -0.09 12.25
C LYS A 209 -4.54 -1.07 11.48
N ASN A 210 -3.84 -1.96 12.19
CA ASN A 210 -3.01 -3.01 11.63
C ASN A 210 -3.85 -4.10 10.95
N ILE A 211 -5.02 -4.45 11.50
CA ILE A 211 -6.00 -5.34 10.85
C ILE A 211 -6.44 -4.73 9.52
N ALA A 212 -6.80 -3.44 9.47
CA ALA A 212 -7.21 -2.78 8.23
C ALA A 212 -6.14 -2.80 7.12
N PHE A 213 -4.84 -2.75 7.49
CA PHE A 213 -3.75 -2.96 6.54
C PHE A 213 -3.68 -4.41 6.04
N CYS A 214 -3.74 -5.40 6.94
CA CYS A 214 -3.67 -6.81 6.57
C CYS A 214 -4.86 -7.23 5.70
N ASP A 215 -6.06 -6.75 6.03
CA ASP A 215 -7.31 -6.95 5.28
C ASP A 215 -7.17 -6.39 3.85
N CYS A 216 -6.56 -5.21 3.69
CA CYS A 216 -6.20 -4.68 2.37
C CYS A 216 -5.22 -5.57 1.60
N MET A 217 -4.12 -6.02 2.24
CA MET A 217 -3.13 -6.88 1.59
C MET A 217 -3.73 -8.22 1.13
N GLU A 218 -4.58 -8.84 1.96
CA GLU A 218 -5.24 -10.10 1.66
C GLU A 218 -6.34 -9.91 0.57
N TYR A 219 -7.11 -8.82 0.64
CA TYR A 219 -8.13 -8.48 -0.37
C TYR A 219 -7.54 -8.20 -1.76
N GLU A 220 -6.52 -7.34 -1.87
CA GLU A 220 -5.87 -7.07 -3.16
C GLU A 220 -5.24 -8.35 -3.75
N ALA A 221 -4.61 -9.18 -2.91
CA ALA A 221 -4.06 -10.46 -3.33
C ALA A 221 -5.17 -11.42 -3.81
N GLU A 222 -6.35 -11.41 -3.19
CA GLU A 222 -7.50 -12.21 -3.62
C GLU A 222 -8.03 -11.74 -4.98
N GLN A 223 -8.26 -10.43 -5.16
CA GLN A 223 -8.70 -9.87 -6.44
C GLN A 223 -7.73 -10.19 -7.60
N ILE A 224 -6.43 -10.35 -7.28
CA ILE A 224 -5.39 -10.74 -8.25
C ILE A 224 -5.39 -12.26 -8.51
N SER A 225 -5.53 -13.08 -7.46
CA SER A 225 -5.64 -14.54 -7.60
C SER A 225 -6.90 -14.94 -8.38
N GLN A 226 -8.03 -14.26 -8.16
CA GLN A 226 -9.26 -14.46 -8.94
C GLN A 226 -9.09 -14.09 -10.43
N GLN A 227 -8.20 -13.14 -10.78
CA GLN A 227 -7.87 -12.80 -12.17
C GLN A 227 -6.91 -13.80 -12.85
N ALA A 228 -6.12 -14.54 -12.08
CA ALA A 228 -5.09 -15.46 -12.59
C ALA A 228 -4.84 -16.63 -11.61
N PRO A 229 -5.82 -17.55 -11.42
CA PRO A 229 -5.77 -18.57 -10.37
C PRO A 229 -4.64 -19.59 -10.55
N ASP A 230 -4.28 -19.88 -11.80
CA ASP A 230 -3.16 -20.76 -12.15
C ASP A 230 -1.77 -20.11 -11.95
N GLN A 231 -1.71 -18.79 -11.69
CA GLN A 231 -0.46 -18.05 -11.50
C GLN A 231 -0.16 -17.70 -10.03
N TYR A 232 -1.19 -17.39 -9.23
CA TYR A 232 -1.01 -16.86 -7.88
C TYR A 232 -1.82 -17.67 -6.85
N HIS A 233 -1.10 -18.36 -5.96
CA HIS A 233 -1.69 -19.06 -4.83
C HIS A 233 -1.57 -18.22 -3.55
N LEU A 234 -2.72 -17.90 -2.95
CA LEU A 234 -2.83 -17.07 -1.75
C LEU A 234 -2.07 -17.66 -0.56
N ALA A 235 -1.31 -16.81 0.11
CA ALA A 235 -0.60 -17.11 1.34
C ALA A 235 -1.23 -16.31 2.50
N PHE A 236 -2.05 -16.97 3.32
CA PHE A 236 -2.61 -16.33 4.51
C PHE A 236 -1.53 -16.15 5.59
N ASP A 237 -1.18 -14.89 5.84
CA ASP A 237 -0.15 -14.47 6.80
C ASP A 237 -0.57 -14.73 8.26
N ASN A 238 -1.88 -14.93 8.48
CA ASN A 238 -2.55 -15.09 9.78
C ASN A 238 -2.43 -13.87 10.72
N SER A 239 -1.85 -12.76 10.26
CA SER A 239 -1.74 -11.52 11.05
C SER A 239 -3.10 -10.96 11.48
N ILE A 240 -4.15 -11.04 10.65
CA ILE A 240 -5.51 -10.65 11.04
C ILE A 240 -5.97 -11.46 12.26
N ALA A 241 -5.90 -12.78 12.19
CA ALA A 241 -6.32 -13.67 13.29
C ALA A 241 -5.50 -13.45 14.57
N ALA A 242 -4.19 -13.24 14.44
CA ALA A 242 -3.31 -12.92 15.56
C ALA A 242 -3.71 -11.60 16.25
N TYR A 243 -3.94 -10.53 15.48
CA TYR A 243 -4.37 -9.24 16.02
C TYR A 243 -5.78 -9.28 16.62
N SER A 244 -6.75 -9.92 15.94
CA SER A 244 -8.12 -10.09 16.46
C SER A 244 -8.14 -10.88 17.77
N SER A 245 -7.24 -11.86 17.95
CA SER A 245 -7.12 -12.61 19.21
C SER A 245 -6.67 -11.76 20.42
N ALA A 246 -6.24 -10.53 20.21
CA ALA A 246 -5.85 -9.57 21.25
C ALA A 246 -6.82 -8.36 21.39
N LEU A 247 -7.92 -8.34 20.63
CA LEU A 247 -9.01 -7.39 20.79
C LEU A 247 -10.11 -7.95 21.72
N ASP A 248 -10.92 -7.04 22.26
CA ASP A 248 -12.19 -7.39 22.90
C ASP A 248 -13.33 -7.49 21.88
N SER A 249 -14.47 -8.03 22.30
CA SER A 249 -15.65 -8.18 21.43
C SER A 249 -16.24 -6.84 20.97
N SER A 250 -16.10 -5.78 21.78
CA SER A 250 -16.53 -4.42 21.45
C SER A 250 -15.76 -3.78 20.28
N LEU A 251 -14.51 -4.18 20.04
CA LEU A 251 -13.72 -3.76 18.88
C LEU A 251 -13.73 -4.78 17.75
N THR A 252 -13.78 -6.08 18.07
CA THR A 252 -13.83 -7.16 17.07
C THR A 252 -15.06 -7.06 16.16
N LYS A 253 -16.19 -6.59 16.69
CA LYS A 253 -17.43 -6.34 15.92
C LYS A 253 -17.30 -5.26 14.83
N GLU A 254 -16.27 -4.40 14.89
CA GLU A 254 -16.05 -3.30 13.94
C GLU A 254 -15.20 -3.72 12.73
N ILE A 255 -14.59 -4.92 12.74
CA ILE A 255 -13.78 -5.42 11.62
C ILE A 255 -14.56 -5.43 10.29
N PRO A 256 -15.84 -5.87 10.22
CA PRO A 256 -16.63 -5.77 8.99
C PRO A 256 -16.90 -4.33 8.50
N ALA A 257 -16.68 -3.30 9.33
CA ALA A 257 -16.71 -1.91 8.90
C ALA A 257 -15.38 -1.48 8.26
N LEU A 258 -14.25 -2.02 8.73
CA LEU A 258 -12.93 -1.85 8.11
C LEU A 258 -12.89 -2.48 6.70
N THR A 259 -13.41 -3.69 6.53
CA THR A 259 -13.46 -4.36 5.22
C THR A 259 -14.29 -3.56 4.21
N ARG A 260 -15.41 -2.96 4.63
CA ARG A 260 -16.19 -2.02 3.78
C ARG A 260 -15.49 -0.68 3.48
N LEU A 261 -14.35 -0.38 4.12
CA LEU A 261 -13.46 0.70 3.73
C LEU A 261 -12.37 0.20 2.77
N VAL A 262 -11.85 -1.02 2.97
CA VAL A 262 -10.92 -1.70 2.03
C VAL A 262 -11.58 -1.87 0.66
N GLU A 263 -12.79 -2.42 0.58
CA GLU A 263 -13.58 -2.59 -0.66
C GLU A 263 -13.74 -1.28 -1.45
N LYS A 264 -13.89 -0.14 -0.74
CA LYS A 264 -13.99 1.19 -1.33
C LYS A 264 -12.63 1.75 -1.74
N TRP A 265 -11.60 1.53 -0.93
CA TRP A 265 -10.23 1.92 -1.27
C TRP A 265 -9.70 1.16 -2.49
N HIS A 266 -10.12 -0.10 -2.66
CA HIS A 266 -9.79 -0.90 -3.84
C HIS A 266 -10.16 -0.19 -5.15
N GLN A 267 -11.26 0.56 -5.17
CA GLN A 267 -11.74 1.31 -6.34
C GLN A 267 -10.91 2.56 -6.66
N LYS A 268 -9.99 2.99 -5.79
CA LYS A 268 -9.05 4.08 -6.12
C LYS A 268 -8.02 3.58 -7.14
N PRO A 269 -7.73 4.32 -8.22
CA PRO A 269 -6.77 3.90 -9.24
C PRO A 269 -5.34 3.94 -8.71
N TYR A 270 -4.60 2.85 -8.91
CA TYR A 270 -3.15 2.78 -8.69
C TYR A 270 -2.51 2.23 -9.97
N GLU A 271 -2.00 3.13 -10.80
CA GLU A 271 -1.32 2.79 -12.05
C GLU A 271 0.18 2.69 -11.83
N ALA A 272 0.75 1.49 -11.97
CA ALA A 272 2.15 1.37 -12.33
C ALA A 272 2.27 1.72 -13.81
N ARG A 273 3.12 2.70 -14.17
CA ARG A 273 3.56 2.83 -15.56
C ARG A 273 4.42 1.60 -15.89
N PRO A 274 4.02 0.73 -16.84
CA PRO A 274 4.95 -0.25 -17.39
C PRO A 274 6.08 0.50 -18.09
N SER A 275 7.31 -0.02 -18.00
CA SER A 275 8.30 0.28 -19.04
C SER A 275 7.84 -0.40 -20.33
N GLU A 276 8.02 0.24 -21.48
CA GLU A 276 7.52 -0.26 -22.78
C GLU A 276 8.10 -1.64 -23.16
N GLU A 277 9.20 -2.05 -22.53
CA GLU A 277 9.86 -3.35 -22.68
C GLU A 277 9.32 -4.47 -21.78
N ASP A 278 8.55 -4.15 -20.72
CA ASP A 278 8.18 -5.12 -19.67
C ASP A 278 6.71 -5.53 -19.76
N THR A 279 6.49 -6.72 -20.33
CA THR A 279 5.16 -7.29 -20.58
C THR A 279 4.49 -7.89 -19.33
N ALA A 280 5.17 -7.92 -18.18
CA ALA A 280 4.60 -8.42 -16.94
C ALA A 280 3.78 -7.32 -16.21
N LYS A 281 2.53 -7.64 -15.87
CA LYS A 281 1.66 -6.77 -15.05
C LYS A 281 2.27 -6.61 -13.64
N LYS A 282 2.95 -5.48 -13.40
CA LYS A 282 3.47 -5.09 -12.08
C LYS A 282 2.35 -4.50 -11.23
N TYR A 283 2.13 -5.06 -10.05
CA TYR A 283 1.13 -4.56 -9.10
C TYR A 283 1.75 -3.57 -8.11
N LEU A 284 0.92 -2.76 -7.45
CA LEU A 284 1.32 -1.78 -6.42
C LEU A 284 0.54 -2.02 -5.12
N ILE A 285 0.46 -3.29 -4.69
CA ILE A 285 -0.34 -3.74 -3.55
C ILE A 285 0.18 -3.11 -2.27
N ILE A 286 1.49 -3.20 -2.02
CA ILE A 286 2.10 -2.68 -0.80
C ILE A 286 1.90 -1.16 -0.72
N MET A 287 2.12 -0.44 -1.82
CA MET A 287 1.84 1.00 -1.93
C MET A 287 0.38 1.33 -1.61
N LYS A 288 -0.57 0.63 -2.26
CA LYS A 288 -2.00 0.88 -2.13
C LYS A 288 -2.49 0.66 -0.70
N CYS A 289 -1.99 -0.37 -0.03
CA CYS A 289 -2.40 -0.70 1.34
C CYS A 289 -1.65 0.11 2.41
N ILE A 290 -0.38 0.50 2.20
CA ILE A 290 0.31 1.39 3.14
C ILE A 290 -0.20 2.84 3.02
N ASP A 291 -0.59 3.29 1.83
CA ASP A 291 -1.28 4.58 1.66
C ASP A 291 -2.71 4.54 2.24
N PHE A 292 -3.42 3.40 2.19
CA PHE A 292 -4.67 3.22 2.97
C PHE A 292 -4.41 3.33 4.47
N TYR A 293 -3.39 2.64 4.98
CA TYR A 293 -2.98 2.71 6.39
C TYR A 293 -2.58 4.13 6.81
N ASN A 294 -2.02 4.94 5.91
CA ASN A 294 -1.67 6.34 6.18
C ASN A 294 -2.79 7.35 5.81
N SER A 295 -3.97 6.87 5.35
CA SER A 295 -5.06 7.73 4.85
C SER A 295 -5.84 8.46 5.94
N LYS A 296 -6.38 9.64 5.60
CA LYS A 296 -7.34 10.36 6.46
C LYS A 296 -8.68 9.64 6.55
N THR A 297 -9.05 8.86 5.54
CA THR A 297 -10.20 7.96 5.53
C THR A 297 -10.15 6.96 6.69
N LEU A 298 -9.03 6.23 6.86
CA LEU A 298 -8.87 5.28 7.96
C LEU A 298 -8.72 6.00 9.31
N GLU A 299 -7.99 7.11 9.36
CA GLU A 299 -7.82 7.94 10.57
C GLU A 299 -9.17 8.42 11.11
N LYS A 300 -9.99 9.07 10.27
CA LYS A 300 -11.34 9.54 10.62
C LYS A 300 -12.23 8.41 11.11
N HIS A 301 -12.15 7.22 10.53
CA HIS A 301 -12.96 6.08 10.98
C HIS A 301 -12.54 5.60 12.38
N ILE A 302 -11.24 5.40 12.61
CA ILE A 302 -10.71 5.00 13.92
C ILE A 302 -11.00 6.08 14.99
N ASP A 303 -10.91 7.36 14.65
CA ASP A 303 -11.26 8.45 15.56
C ASP A 303 -12.77 8.56 15.84
N SER A 304 -13.61 8.20 14.88
CA SER A 304 -15.07 8.08 15.10
C SER A 304 -15.38 6.96 16.09
N LEU A 305 -14.69 5.81 15.99
CA LEU A 305 -14.83 4.71 16.97
C LEU A 305 -14.36 5.12 18.37
N LYS A 306 -13.25 5.88 18.49
CA LYS A 306 -12.81 6.45 19.77
C LYS A 306 -13.89 7.30 20.42
N GLN A 307 -14.48 8.22 19.67
CA GLN A 307 -15.55 9.10 20.18
C GLN A 307 -16.77 8.31 20.65
N LEU A 308 -17.19 7.27 19.90
CA LEU A 308 -18.28 6.39 20.31
C LEU A 308 -17.97 5.64 21.61
N MET A 309 -16.74 5.18 21.83
CA MET A 309 -16.34 4.48 23.07
C MET A 309 -16.04 5.40 24.27
N ILE A 310 -15.98 6.73 24.08
CA ILE A 310 -15.91 7.72 25.17
C ILE A 310 -17.31 8.11 25.66
N ASN A 311 -18.34 7.92 24.83
CA ASN A 311 -19.72 8.33 25.06
C ASN A 311 -20.65 7.18 25.52
N ASN A 312 -20.11 6.03 25.91
CA ASN A 312 -20.83 4.85 26.43
C ASN A 312 -20.20 4.37 27.75
#